data_AF-I0IPP0-F1
#
_entry.id   AF-I0IPP0-F1
#
_cell.length_a   1.000
_cell.length_b   1.000
_cell.length_c   1.000
_cell.angle_alpha   90.00
_cell.angle_beta   90.00
_cell.angle_gamma   90.00
#
_symmetry.space_group_name_H-M   'P 1'
#
loop_
_entity.id
_entity.type
_entity.pdbx_description
1 polymer ?
#
loop_
_entity_poly.entity_id
_entity_poly.type
_entity_poly.pdbx_seq_one_letter_code
_entity_poly.pdbx_strand_id
1 'polypeptide(L)'
;MTEPVVFRMGIPVLDHSGKQVGTLEQLVFHETQKKIVELVVRELSGLRRLPMDLVSEISPSSIHLKKSMNSDGLSKWPIFHPEDYEEVPSWFFPPGAHIEIGALVTLKPCDLRELGEDHAMSRRDFMAKSTVVVASMIGVSLVVPIGGYILTATQTKVVDHWIDLGINLNALPTDTPISHPFFGTSVSGWMKVPVSRSVWLIHHSNPNAPDSKSEDQIKGMDSPLELKNSDPRITVLSPVCPHLGCAPQWTPEQKEFICPCHHSIYQLNGNRVSGPAPRPMDSLPVRVSKDGAISIVYEQFVVGIPKKVRLS
;
A
#
# COMPACT_ATOMS: atom_id res chain seq x y z
N MET A 1 6.08 23.94 63.50
CA MET A 1 6.62 22.62 63.10
C MET A 1 5.65 21.59 63.67
N THR A 2 4.69 21.14 62.85
CA THR A 2 3.74 20.07 63.22
C THR A 2 4.50 18.74 63.23
N GLU A 3 4.40 18.00 64.32
CA GLU A 3 4.99 16.67 64.43
C GLU A 3 4.50 15.77 63.28
N PRO A 4 5.34 14.89 62.72
CA PRO A 4 4.93 13.97 61.67
C PRO A 4 3.84 13.04 62.21
N VAL A 5 2.73 12.92 61.50
CA VAL A 5 1.65 11.98 61.84
C VAL A 5 2.18 10.56 61.59
N VAL A 6 2.42 9.82 62.66
CA VAL A 6 2.90 8.44 62.60
C VAL A 6 1.72 7.49 62.66
N PHE A 7 1.49 6.74 61.60
CA PHE A 7 0.49 5.68 61.57
C PHE A 7 1.18 4.35 61.91
N ARG A 8 0.86 3.79 63.08
CA ARG A 8 1.28 2.43 63.45
C ARG A 8 0.12 1.46 63.24
N MET A 9 0.41 0.31 62.66
CA MET A 9 -0.61 -0.71 62.46
C MET A 9 -0.94 -1.36 63.80
N GLY A 10 -2.22 -1.73 63.99
CA GLY A 10 -2.71 -2.31 65.24
C GLY A 10 -3.11 -1.29 66.31
N ILE A 11 -3.04 0.03 66.07
CA ILE A 11 -3.52 1.02 67.04
C ILE A 11 -5.06 0.98 67.17
N PRO A 12 -5.60 1.14 68.39
CA PRO A 12 -7.03 1.15 68.61
C PRO A 12 -7.68 2.38 67.97
N VAL A 13 -8.76 2.14 67.24
CA VAL A 13 -9.67 3.19 66.75
C VAL A 13 -10.78 3.35 67.77
N LEU A 14 -10.91 4.57 68.30
CA LEU A 14 -11.86 4.95 69.35
C LEU A 14 -12.94 5.85 68.77
N ASP A 15 -14.18 5.65 69.19
CA ASP A 15 -15.27 6.57 68.87
C ASP A 15 -15.19 7.86 69.70
N HIS A 16 -16.09 8.81 69.44
CA HIS A 16 -16.14 10.08 70.20
C HIS A 16 -16.34 9.87 71.72
N SER A 17 -16.97 8.77 72.13
CA SER A 17 -17.18 8.43 73.55
C SER A 17 -15.99 7.71 74.21
N GLY A 18 -14.92 7.46 73.44
CA GLY A 18 -13.73 6.73 73.91
C GLY A 18 -13.88 5.20 73.85
N LYS A 19 -14.95 4.68 73.25
CA LYS A 19 -15.17 3.24 73.07
C LYS A 19 -14.34 2.74 71.90
N GLN A 20 -13.60 1.66 72.10
CA GLN A 20 -12.85 1.00 71.02
C GLN A 20 -13.82 0.35 70.03
N VAL A 21 -13.70 0.72 68.75
CA VAL A 21 -14.52 0.20 67.65
C VAL A 21 -13.76 -0.81 66.78
N GLY A 22 -12.43 -0.79 66.82
CA GLY A 22 -11.58 -1.74 66.09
C GLY A 22 -10.10 -1.39 66.17
N THR A 23 -9.29 -1.99 65.31
CA THR A 23 -7.84 -1.72 65.18
C THR A 23 -7.48 -1.35 63.74
N LEU A 24 -6.60 -0.38 63.56
CA LEU A 24 -6.12 0.02 62.24
C LEU A 24 -5.30 -1.10 61.59
N GLU A 25 -5.59 -1.47 60.34
CA GLU A 25 -4.89 -2.54 59.65
C GLU A 25 -4.29 -2.16 58.30
N GLN A 26 -4.92 -1.27 57.54
CA GLN A 26 -4.36 -0.72 56.30
C GLN A 26 -4.81 0.72 56.09
N LEU A 27 -4.11 1.44 55.22
CA LEU A 27 -4.43 2.79 54.78
C LEU A 27 -4.63 2.77 53.27
N VAL A 28 -5.74 3.36 52.82
CA VAL A 28 -6.03 3.50 51.39
C VAL A 28 -5.47 4.82 50.90
N PHE A 29 -4.52 4.74 49.98
CA PHE A 29 -3.90 5.89 49.33
C PHE A 29 -4.58 6.18 47.99
N HIS A 30 -4.93 7.44 47.74
CA HIS A 30 -5.43 7.86 46.44
C HIS A 30 -4.28 8.45 45.61
N GLU A 31 -3.90 7.76 44.53
CA GLU A 31 -2.73 8.11 43.73
C GLU A 31 -2.80 9.52 43.13
N THR A 32 -3.94 9.88 42.53
CA THR A 32 -4.16 11.19 41.89
C THR A 32 -4.15 12.36 42.88
N GLN A 33 -4.66 12.16 44.09
CA GLN A 33 -4.77 13.23 45.10
C GLN A 33 -3.55 13.30 46.02
N LYS A 34 -2.65 12.31 45.94
CA LYS A 34 -1.44 12.17 46.78
C LYS A 34 -1.75 12.24 48.29
N LYS A 35 -2.88 11.66 48.72
CA LYS A 35 -3.36 11.68 50.11
C LYS A 35 -3.96 10.34 50.51
N ILE A 36 -3.93 10.07 51.80
CA ILE A 36 -4.70 8.97 52.42
C ILE A 36 -6.16 9.41 52.44
N VAL A 37 -7.04 8.58 51.89
CA VAL A 37 -8.47 8.87 51.77
C VAL A 37 -9.33 8.03 52.70
N GLU A 38 -8.91 6.80 53.00
CA GLU A 38 -9.65 5.88 53.85
C GLU A 38 -8.72 5.10 54.78
N LEU A 39 -9.24 4.70 55.94
CA LEU A 39 -8.62 3.78 56.89
C LEU A 39 -9.34 2.44 56.82
N VAL A 40 -8.57 1.35 56.79
CA VAL A 40 -9.10 0.00 56.91
C VAL A 40 -8.99 -0.42 58.37
N VAL A 41 -10.15 -0.64 58.99
CA VAL A 41 -10.26 -0.99 60.41
C VAL A 41 -10.77 -2.41 60.55
N ARG A 42 -10.07 -3.22 61.34
CA ARG A 42 -10.49 -4.57 61.72
C ARG A 42 -11.45 -4.51 62.89
N GLU A 43 -12.65 -5.04 62.66
CA GLU A 43 -13.67 -5.31 63.66
C GLU A 43 -13.91 -6.83 63.74
N LEU A 44 -14.63 -7.30 64.76
CA LEU A 44 -15.09 -8.70 64.87
C LEU A 44 -15.86 -9.19 63.62
N SER A 45 -16.52 -8.27 62.90
CA SER A 45 -17.32 -8.58 61.70
C SER A 45 -16.50 -8.63 60.40
N GLY A 46 -15.21 -8.29 60.44
CA GLY A 46 -14.34 -8.20 59.26
C GLY A 46 -13.67 -6.84 59.10
N LEU A 47 -13.14 -6.59 57.90
CA LEU A 47 -12.42 -5.36 57.55
C LEU A 47 -13.38 -4.32 56.98
N ARG A 48 -13.33 -3.10 57.50
CA ARG A 48 -14.23 -2.00 57.15
C ARG A 48 -13.44 -0.79 56.67
N ARG A 49 -13.94 -0.15 55.61
CA ARG A 49 -13.37 1.10 55.07
C ARG A 49 -14.02 2.32 55.72
N LEU A 50 -13.23 3.12 56.41
CA LEU A 50 -13.67 4.37 57.04
C LEU A 50 -13.06 5.56 56.28
N PRO A 51 -13.84 6.53 55.82
CA PRO A 51 -13.28 7.74 55.22
C PRO A 51 -12.51 8.56 56.25
N MET A 52 -11.39 9.15 55.83
CA MET A 52 -10.53 10.00 56.67
C MET A 52 -11.28 11.19 57.29
N ASP A 53 -12.36 11.65 56.67
CA ASP A 53 -13.20 12.75 57.18
C ASP A 53 -13.80 12.48 58.57
N LEU A 54 -13.95 11.20 58.93
CA LEU A 54 -14.46 10.80 60.25
C LEU A 54 -13.41 10.88 61.34
N VAL A 55 -12.13 11.00 61.01
CA VAL A 55 -11.06 11.08 61.99
C VAL A 55 -10.98 12.51 62.54
N SER A 56 -11.05 12.65 63.86
CA SER A 56 -10.89 13.94 64.55
C SER A 56 -9.44 14.20 64.91
N GLU A 57 -8.75 13.19 65.44
CA GLU A 57 -7.39 13.29 65.94
C GLU A 57 -6.64 11.97 65.73
N ILE A 58 -5.36 12.08 65.38
CA ILE A 58 -4.46 10.94 65.17
C ILE A 58 -3.32 11.09 66.15
N SER A 59 -3.27 10.20 67.14
CA SER A 59 -2.18 10.11 68.11
C SER A 59 -1.37 8.84 67.87
N PRO A 60 -0.10 8.77 68.31
CA PRO A 60 0.74 7.58 68.12
C PRO A 60 0.18 6.29 68.77
N SER A 61 -0.75 6.42 69.72
CA SER A 61 -1.36 5.34 70.49
C SER A 61 -2.84 5.09 70.21
N SER A 62 -3.55 6.00 69.53
CA SER A 62 -4.99 5.88 69.26
C SER A 62 -5.45 6.79 68.12
N ILE A 63 -6.49 6.37 67.41
CA ILE A 63 -7.20 7.21 66.42
C ILE A 63 -8.59 7.53 66.98
N HIS A 64 -8.96 8.81 67.02
CA HIS A 64 -10.27 9.24 67.50
C HIS A 64 -11.19 9.60 66.33
N LEU A 65 -12.44 9.14 66.39
CA LEU A 65 -13.48 9.46 65.41
C LEU A 65 -14.36 10.61 65.91
N LYS A 66 -14.79 11.49 64.99
CA LYS A 66 -15.71 12.61 65.24
C LYS A 66 -17.11 12.17 65.69
N LYS A 67 -17.50 10.93 65.41
CA LYS A 67 -18.85 10.41 65.63
C LYS A 67 -18.83 9.26 66.64
N SER A 68 -19.79 9.27 67.57
CA SER A 68 -20.04 8.11 68.44
C SER A 68 -20.72 7.00 67.64
N MET A 69 -20.27 5.77 67.82
CA MET A 69 -20.81 4.61 67.10
C MET A 69 -21.92 3.96 67.93
N ASN A 70 -23.08 3.72 67.30
CA ASN A 70 -24.21 3.03 67.92
C ASN A 70 -23.89 1.54 68.17
N SER A 71 -24.85 0.78 68.71
CA SER A 71 -24.72 -0.67 68.97
C SER A 71 -24.20 -1.49 67.77
N ASP A 72 -24.46 -1.01 66.56
CA ASP A 72 -24.14 -1.69 65.30
C ASP A 72 -22.69 -1.47 64.84
N GLY A 73 -21.87 -0.73 65.61
CA GLY A 73 -20.43 -0.59 65.38
C GLY A 73 -20.08 -0.06 63.98
N LEU A 74 -19.17 -0.76 63.30
CA LEU A 74 -18.70 -0.44 61.96
C LEU A 74 -19.45 -1.16 60.84
N SER A 75 -20.54 -1.88 61.15
CA SER A 75 -21.30 -2.69 60.18
C SER A 75 -21.89 -1.89 59.01
N LYS A 76 -22.17 -0.59 59.21
CA LYS A 76 -22.69 0.32 58.19
C LYS A 76 -21.65 0.66 57.10
N TRP A 77 -20.36 0.46 57.37
CA TRP A 77 -19.28 0.83 56.47
C TRP A 77 -18.99 -0.27 55.44
N PRO A 78 -18.57 0.09 54.21
CA PRO A 78 -18.27 -0.88 53.17
C PRO A 78 -17.21 -1.88 53.62
N ILE A 79 -17.41 -3.15 53.24
CA ILE A 79 -16.43 -4.20 53.44
C ILE A 79 -15.19 -3.87 52.60
N PHE A 80 -14.01 -4.15 53.16
CA PHE A 80 -12.75 -4.12 52.43
C PHE A 80 -12.47 -5.49 51.82
N HIS A 81 -12.28 -5.52 50.51
CA HIS A 81 -11.95 -6.69 49.71
C HIS A 81 -10.48 -6.59 49.28
N PRO A 82 -9.56 -7.36 49.88
CA PRO A 82 -8.12 -7.25 49.58
C PRO A 82 -7.78 -7.44 48.09
N GLU A 83 -8.59 -8.21 47.37
CA GLU A 83 -8.45 -8.50 45.94
C GLU A 83 -8.54 -7.25 45.04
N ASP A 84 -9.26 -6.21 45.46
CA ASP A 84 -9.50 -4.98 44.69
C ASP A 84 -8.33 -3.98 44.77
N TYR A 85 -7.32 -4.28 45.60
CA TYR A 85 -6.25 -3.35 45.94
C TYR A 85 -4.87 -3.95 45.66
N GLU A 86 -3.89 -3.07 45.45
CA GLU A 86 -2.47 -3.41 45.27
C GLU A 86 -1.60 -2.64 46.27
N GLU A 87 -0.53 -3.25 46.74
CA GLU A 87 0.40 -2.63 47.68
C GLU A 87 1.18 -1.50 47.01
N VAL A 88 1.28 -0.36 47.68
CA VAL A 88 2.05 0.77 47.18
C VAL A 88 3.55 0.51 47.39
N PRO A 89 4.40 0.60 46.35
CA PRO A 89 5.83 0.36 46.47
C PRO A 89 6.53 1.35 47.43
N SER A 90 7.56 0.87 48.11
CA SER A 90 8.26 1.64 49.17
C SER A 90 9.03 2.89 48.70
N TRP A 91 9.24 3.07 47.40
CA TRP A 91 9.86 4.28 46.85
C TRP A 91 8.84 5.42 46.62
N PHE A 92 7.54 5.16 46.80
CA PHE A 92 6.47 6.12 46.53
C PHE A 92 6.05 6.93 47.78
N PHE A 93 6.71 6.74 48.92
CA PHE A 93 6.36 7.45 50.16
C PHE A 93 6.63 8.96 50.05
N PRO A 94 5.64 9.82 50.38
CA PRO A 94 5.88 11.25 50.49
C PRO A 94 6.83 11.52 51.68
N PRO A 95 7.80 12.45 51.53
CA PRO A 95 8.71 12.80 52.62
C PRO A 95 7.91 13.42 53.79
N GLY A 96 7.95 12.76 54.97
CA GLY A 96 7.33 13.25 56.21
C GLY A 96 6.29 12.34 56.87
N ALA A 97 5.93 11.20 56.27
CA ALA A 97 5.08 10.19 56.90
C ALA A 97 5.89 8.91 57.18
N HIS A 98 6.02 8.52 58.45
CA HIS A 98 6.57 7.22 58.84
C HIS A 98 5.43 6.20 58.87
N ILE A 99 5.32 5.39 57.82
CA ILE A 99 4.33 4.31 57.66
C ILE A 99 5.10 2.99 57.51
N GLU A 100 4.67 1.93 58.20
CA GLU A 100 5.28 0.59 58.06
C GLU A 100 5.05 0.00 56.65
N ILE A 101 6.01 -0.79 56.18
CA ILE A 101 5.98 -1.45 54.87
C ILE A 101 4.83 -2.48 54.86
N GLY A 102 3.98 -2.47 53.81
CA GLY A 102 2.82 -3.37 53.66
C GLY A 102 1.48 -2.81 54.19
N ALA A 103 1.49 -1.61 54.78
CA ALA A 103 0.30 -0.97 55.34
C ALA A 103 -0.48 -0.07 54.36
N LEU A 104 0.09 0.23 53.19
CA LEU A 104 -0.46 1.20 52.24
C LEU A 104 -0.92 0.50 50.97
N VAL A 105 -2.22 0.61 50.67
CA VAL A 105 -2.84 0.00 49.50
C VAL A 105 -3.48 1.06 48.62
N THR A 106 -3.42 0.89 47.30
CA THR A 106 -4.15 1.71 46.32
C THR A 106 -5.14 0.84 45.57
N LEU A 107 -6.26 1.42 45.13
CA LEU A 107 -7.19 0.70 44.26
C LEU A 107 -6.45 0.26 43.00
N LYS A 108 -6.62 -1.00 42.60
CA LYS A 108 -6.16 -1.44 41.28
C LYS A 108 -6.84 -0.55 40.24
N PRO A 109 -6.10 -0.01 39.25
CA PRO A 109 -6.74 0.68 38.15
C PRO A 109 -7.66 -0.33 37.45
N CYS A 110 -8.97 -0.25 37.71
CA CYS A 110 -9.95 -0.98 36.94
C CYS A 110 -9.70 -0.63 35.47
N ASP A 111 -9.55 -1.64 34.62
CA ASP A 111 -9.47 -1.48 33.18
C ASP A 111 -10.71 -0.70 32.70
N LEU A 112 -10.58 0.62 32.60
CA LEU A 112 -11.59 1.58 32.10
C LEU A 112 -11.83 1.42 30.59
N ARG A 113 -11.61 0.21 30.06
CA ARG A 113 -11.73 -0.15 28.65
C ARG A 113 -13.02 -0.93 28.35
N GLU A 114 -13.80 -1.32 29.36
CA GLU A 114 -15.02 -2.15 29.19
C GLU A 114 -16.31 -1.62 29.86
N LEU A 115 -16.45 -0.31 30.10
CA LEU A 115 -17.76 0.27 30.39
C LEU A 115 -18.10 1.32 29.35
N GLY A 116 -19.04 0.96 28.47
CA GLY A 116 -19.53 1.80 27.40
C GLY A 116 -20.13 3.10 27.92
N GLU A 117 -19.61 4.21 27.40
CA GLU A 117 -20.27 5.51 27.44
C GLU A 117 -20.95 5.79 26.10
N ASP A 118 -22.25 6.06 26.21
CA ASP A 118 -23.11 6.64 25.18
C ASP A 118 -22.40 7.84 24.55
N HIS A 119 -22.22 7.84 23.22
CA HIS A 119 -21.42 8.83 22.50
C HIS A 119 -22.05 10.24 22.47
N ALA A 120 -22.02 10.95 23.60
CA ALA A 120 -21.99 12.40 23.60
C ALA A 120 -20.60 12.84 23.14
N MET A 121 -20.42 12.98 21.82
CA MET A 121 -19.15 13.42 21.24
C MET A 121 -18.72 14.76 21.83
N SER A 122 -17.55 14.79 22.47
CA SER A 122 -17.00 16.04 23.01
C SER A 122 -16.72 17.03 21.86
N ARG A 123 -16.79 18.34 22.13
CA ARG A 123 -16.45 19.38 21.13
C ARG A 123 -15.04 19.18 20.55
N ARG A 124 -14.11 18.71 21.37
CA ARG A 124 -12.74 18.41 20.98
C ARG A 124 -12.69 17.21 20.03
N ASP A 125 -13.43 16.15 20.31
CA ASP A 125 -13.48 14.96 19.45
C ASP A 125 -14.22 15.24 18.14
N PHE A 126 -15.26 16.07 18.17
CA PHE A 126 -15.93 16.54 16.96
C PHE A 126 -14.96 17.30 16.05
N MET A 127 -14.20 18.26 16.60
CA MET A 127 -13.22 19.01 15.82
C MET A 127 -12.12 18.09 15.29
N ALA A 128 -11.58 17.21 16.12
CA ALA A 128 -10.54 16.27 15.69
C ALA A 128 -11.01 15.35 14.55
N LYS A 129 -12.20 14.74 14.69
CA LYS A 129 -12.79 13.88 13.65
C LYS A 129 -13.11 14.65 12.37
N SER A 130 -13.63 15.88 12.50
CA SER A 130 -13.94 16.73 11.34
C SER A 130 -12.67 17.14 10.59
N THR A 131 -11.59 17.50 11.31
CA THR A 131 -10.29 17.80 10.70
C THR A 131 -9.76 16.59 9.94
N VAL A 132 -9.86 15.38 10.50
CA VAL A 132 -9.46 14.15 9.80
C VAL A 132 -10.28 13.95 8.53
N VAL A 133 -11.61 14.11 8.58
CA VAL A 133 -12.48 13.97 7.40
C VAL A 133 -12.09 14.97 6.30
N VAL A 134 -11.92 16.24 6.64
CA VAL A 134 -11.53 17.28 5.67
C VAL A 134 -10.13 17.00 5.10
N ALA A 135 -9.18 16.63 5.95
CA ALA A 135 -7.82 16.28 5.52
C ALA A 135 -7.83 15.05 4.59
N SER A 136 -8.64 14.04 4.88
CA SER A 136 -8.82 12.87 4.01
C SER A 136 -9.44 13.24 2.67
N MET A 137 -10.45 14.11 2.65
CA MET A 137 -11.06 14.58 1.39
C MET A 137 -10.03 15.31 0.52
N ILE A 138 -9.26 16.24 1.10
CA ILE A 138 -8.19 16.97 0.39
C ILE A 138 -7.14 15.98 -0.11
N GLY A 139 -6.71 15.03 0.74
CA GLY A 139 -5.75 14.00 0.38
C GLY A 139 -6.21 13.17 -0.81
N VAL A 140 -7.45 12.68 -0.82
CA VAL A 140 -8.02 11.92 -1.94
C VAL A 140 -8.10 12.78 -3.21
N SER A 141 -8.57 14.03 -3.10
CA SER A 141 -8.66 14.94 -4.25
C SER A 141 -7.31 15.24 -4.90
N LEU A 142 -6.21 15.19 -4.16
CA LEU A 142 -4.85 15.34 -4.71
C LEU A 142 -4.28 14.02 -5.24
N VAL A 143 -4.47 12.92 -4.51
CA VAL A 143 -3.89 11.61 -4.87
C VAL A 143 -4.55 11.02 -6.11
N VAL A 144 -5.87 11.16 -6.28
CA VAL A 144 -6.60 10.59 -7.42
C VAL A 144 -6.11 11.12 -8.78
N PRO A 145 -6.02 12.44 -9.04
CA PRO A 145 -5.53 12.94 -10.33
C PRO A 145 -4.04 12.63 -10.55
N ILE A 146 -3.20 12.68 -9.52
CA ILE A 146 -1.77 12.38 -9.64
C ILE A 146 -1.56 10.89 -9.93
N GLY A 147 -2.22 10.01 -9.17
CA GLY A 147 -2.18 8.57 -9.39
C GLY A 147 -2.75 8.18 -10.74
N GLY A 148 -3.88 8.78 -11.14
CA GLY A 148 -4.46 8.61 -12.47
C GLY A 148 -3.51 9.05 -13.58
N TYR A 149 -2.87 10.20 -13.43
CA TYR A 149 -1.88 10.70 -14.39
C TYR A 149 -0.69 9.76 -14.54
N ILE A 150 -0.11 9.28 -13.44
CA ILE A 150 1.02 8.32 -13.45
C ILE A 150 0.60 7.01 -14.15
N LEU A 151 -0.59 6.49 -13.84
CA LEU A 151 -1.11 5.28 -14.50
C LEU A 151 -1.33 5.51 -16.01
N THR A 152 -1.86 6.66 -16.42
CA THR A 152 -2.02 6.96 -17.85
C THR A 152 -0.68 7.17 -18.56
N ALA A 153 0.35 7.67 -17.87
CA ALA A 153 1.69 7.81 -18.45
C ALA A 153 2.34 6.45 -18.76
N THR A 154 1.94 5.38 -18.06
CA THR A 154 2.37 4.01 -18.36
C THR A 154 1.55 3.33 -19.47
N GLN A 155 0.43 3.93 -19.89
CA GLN A 155 -0.40 3.43 -20.98
C GLN A 155 -0.10 4.24 -22.25
N THR A 156 0.92 3.82 -22.98
CA THR A 156 1.09 4.21 -24.38
C THR A 156 -0.12 3.67 -25.16
N LYS A 157 -1.10 4.52 -25.44
CA LYS A 157 -2.13 4.17 -26.42
C LYS A 157 -1.41 3.95 -27.74
N VAL A 158 -1.37 2.69 -28.18
CA VAL A 158 -0.97 2.31 -29.54
C VAL A 158 -1.94 3.03 -30.47
N VAL A 159 -1.49 4.13 -31.07
CA VAL A 159 -2.32 4.85 -32.03
C VAL A 159 -2.04 4.23 -33.38
N ASP A 160 -2.94 3.36 -33.82
CA ASP A 160 -2.93 2.68 -35.13
C ASP A 160 -3.16 3.70 -36.28
N HIS A 161 -2.24 4.64 -36.45
CA HIS A 161 -2.28 5.57 -37.57
C HIS A 161 -1.65 4.93 -38.80
N TRP A 162 -2.46 4.79 -39.85
CA TRP A 162 -1.98 4.41 -41.18
C TRP A 162 -1.06 5.52 -41.71
N ILE A 163 0.16 5.13 -42.07
CA ILE A 163 1.19 6.01 -42.63
C ILE A 163 1.19 5.78 -44.13
N ASP A 164 0.91 6.84 -44.89
CA ASP A 164 1.06 6.83 -46.34
C ASP A 164 2.56 6.90 -46.70
N LEU A 165 3.02 5.96 -47.52
CA LEU A 165 4.40 5.88 -47.96
C LEU A 165 4.70 6.80 -49.15
N GLY A 166 3.67 7.39 -49.78
CA GLY A 166 3.82 8.27 -50.94
C GLY A 166 4.27 7.55 -52.21
N ILE A 167 4.08 6.23 -52.27
CA ILE A 167 4.47 5.36 -53.38
C ILE A 167 3.29 4.53 -53.86
N ASN A 168 3.34 4.17 -55.15
CA ASN A 168 2.32 3.38 -55.80
C ASN A 168 2.81 1.95 -56.06
N LEU A 169 1.94 0.96 -55.82
CA LEU A 169 2.24 -0.45 -56.06
C LEU A 169 2.73 -0.72 -57.49
N ASN A 170 2.10 -0.09 -58.48
CA ASN A 170 2.42 -0.33 -59.89
C ASN A 170 3.80 0.23 -60.30
N ALA A 171 4.39 1.11 -59.50
CA ALA A 171 5.72 1.65 -59.74
C ALA A 171 6.84 0.79 -59.13
N LEU A 172 6.50 -0.21 -58.29
CA LEU A 172 7.48 -1.08 -57.66
C LEU A 172 7.89 -2.22 -58.60
N PRO A 173 9.20 -2.51 -58.77
CA PRO A 173 9.66 -3.71 -59.43
C PRO A 173 9.16 -4.95 -58.68
N THR A 174 8.78 -5.96 -59.44
CA THR A 174 8.32 -7.24 -58.90
C THR A 174 9.49 -8.12 -58.46
N ASP A 175 9.28 -8.91 -57.41
CA ASP A 175 10.19 -9.91 -56.84
C ASP A 175 11.58 -9.38 -56.45
N THR A 176 11.67 -8.06 -56.28
CA THR A 176 12.88 -7.36 -55.84
C THR A 176 12.52 -6.48 -54.65
N PRO A 177 13.05 -6.75 -53.45
CA PRO A 177 12.70 -5.98 -52.27
C PRO A 177 13.34 -4.60 -52.31
N ILE A 178 12.57 -3.57 -51.95
CA ILE A 178 13.03 -2.19 -51.84
C ILE A 178 12.96 -1.75 -50.39
N SER A 179 14.06 -1.18 -49.89
CA SER A 179 14.07 -0.48 -48.61
C SER A 179 13.52 0.93 -48.82
N HIS A 180 12.34 1.21 -48.28
CA HIS A 180 11.68 2.50 -48.40
C HIS A 180 11.74 3.27 -47.08
N PRO A 181 12.41 4.44 -47.04
CA PRO A 181 12.44 5.27 -45.84
C PRO A 181 11.12 6.04 -45.68
N PHE A 182 10.69 6.24 -44.43
CA PHE A 182 9.57 7.09 -44.08
C PHE A 182 9.86 7.80 -42.74
N PHE A 183 9.19 8.93 -42.52
CA PHE A 183 9.31 9.66 -41.27
C PHE A 183 8.19 9.25 -40.33
N GLY A 184 8.55 8.58 -39.23
CA GLY A 184 7.66 8.35 -38.11
C GLY A 184 7.79 9.46 -37.07
N THR A 185 6.81 9.58 -36.18
CA THR A 185 6.99 10.34 -34.94
C THR A 185 7.37 9.38 -33.83
N SER A 186 8.34 9.76 -33.00
CA SER A 186 8.65 9.08 -31.75
C SER A 186 8.33 10.01 -30.60
N VAL A 187 7.59 9.52 -29.61
CA VAL A 187 7.26 10.29 -28.41
C VAL A 187 8.23 9.90 -27.30
N SER A 188 9.03 10.83 -26.83
CA SER A 188 9.89 10.66 -25.64
C SER A 188 9.42 11.63 -24.57
N GLY A 189 8.66 11.10 -23.60
CA GLY A 189 7.95 11.92 -22.62
C GLY A 189 6.98 12.88 -23.31
N TRP A 190 7.30 14.17 -23.29
CA TRP A 190 6.50 15.25 -23.86
C TRP A 190 6.94 15.67 -25.26
N MET A 191 8.09 15.16 -25.74
CA MET A 191 8.69 15.59 -26.98
C MET A 191 8.31 14.64 -28.11
N LYS A 192 7.74 15.18 -29.20
CA LYS A 192 7.54 14.46 -30.46
C LYS A 192 8.71 14.77 -31.38
N VAL A 193 9.60 13.81 -31.58
CA VAL A 193 10.73 13.94 -32.52
C VAL A 193 10.43 13.16 -33.80
N PRO A 194 10.64 13.73 -34.99
CA PRO A 194 10.59 12.97 -36.22
C PRO A 194 11.79 12.00 -36.24
N VAL A 195 11.51 10.73 -36.47
CA VAL A 195 12.54 9.70 -36.61
C VAL A 195 12.43 9.09 -37.99
N SER A 196 13.56 9.03 -38.69
CA SER A 196 13.66 8.31 -39.95
C SER A 196 13.64 6.82 -39.66
N ARG A 197 12.71 6.10 -40.30
CA ARG A 197 12.58 4.64 -40.25
C ARG A 197 12.51 4.10 -41.67
N SER A 198 12.66 2.80 -41.83
CA SER A 198 12.49 2.14 -43.12
C SER A 198 11.65 0.88 -42.99
N VAL A 199 11.12 0.43 -44.12
CA VAL A 199 10.47 -0.87 -44.28
C VAL A 199 10.95 -1.52 -45.57
N TRP A 200 10.93 -2.85 -45.60
CA TRP A 200 11.13 -3.60 -46.84
C TRP A 200 9.79 -3.80 -47.53
N LEU A 201 9.72 -3.42 -48.80
CA LEU A 201 8.56 -3.59 -49.65
C LEU A 201 8.87 -4.64 -50.70
N ILE A 202 8.05 -5.69 -50.76
CA ILE A 202 8.15 -6.76 -51.76
C ILE A 202 6.86 -6.77 -52.55
N HIS A 203 6.94 -6.42 -53.84
CA HIS A 203 5.84 -6.56 -54.78
C HIS A 203 5.96 -7.94 -55.45
N HIS A 204 4.97 -8.80 -55.27
CA HIS A 204 4.97 -10.17 -55.79
C HIS A 204 4.39 -10.22 -57.20
N SER A 205 5.13 -10.80 -58.15
CA SER A 205 4.61 -11.02 -59.51
C SER A 205 3.48 -12.05 -59.54
N ASN A 206 3.53 -13.04 -58.64
CA ASN A 206 2.51 -14.06 -58.47
C ASN A 206 1.98 -14.08 -57.01
N PRO A 207 0.84 -13.42 -56.72
CA PRO A 207 0.29 -13.33 -55.36
C PRO A 207 -0.26 -14.67 -54.81
N ASN A 208 -0.28 -15.73 -55.61
CA ASN A 208 -0.68 -17.08 -55.18
C ASN A 208 0.51 -18.02 -54.97
N ALA A 209 1.73 -17.57 -55.24
CA ALA A 209 2.92 -18.40 -55.09
C ALA A 209 3.20 -18.67 -53.59
N PRO A 210 3.81 -19.81 -53.23
CA PRO A 210 4.06 -20.16 -51.82
C PRO A 210 5.01 -19.19 -51.11
N ASP A 211 5.85 -18.48 -51.86
CA ASP A 211 6.75 -17.39 -51.43
C ASP A 211 6.07 -16.01 -51.43
N SER A 212 4.77 -15.90 -51.75
CA SER A 212 4.04 -14.62 -51.66
C SER A 212 3.53 -14.29 -50.25
N LYS A 213 3.46 -15.31 -49.37
CA LYS A 213 2.94 -15.16 -48.00
C LYS A 213 4.07 -15.33 -46.99
N SER A 214 4.15 -14.43 -46.01
CA SER A 214 5.00 -14.66 -44.84
C SER A 214 4.40 -15.76 -43.97
N GLU A 215 5.23 -16.50 -43.25
CA GLU A 215 4.76 -17.54 -42.33
C GLU A 215 3.80 -17.00 -41.25
N ASP A 216 3.96 -15.73 -40.84
CA ASP A 216 3.03 -15.01 -39.97
C ASP A 216 1.62 -14.89 -40.58
N GLN A 217 1.54 -14.59 -41.89
CA GLN A 217 0.27 -14.54 -42.62
C GLN A 217 -0.40 -15.92 -42.74
N ILE A 218 0.40 -16.98 -42.78
CA ILE A 218 -0.10 -18.37 -42.88
C ILE A 218 -0.61 -18.87 -41.53
N LYS A 219 0.08 -18.54 -40.44
CA LYS A 219 -0.24 -19.03 -39.09
C LYS A 219 -1.36 -18.26 -38.38
N GLY A 220 -1.82 -17.13 -38.94
CA GLY A 220 -2.91 -16.34 -38.36
C GLY A 220 -2.60 -15.88 -36.93
N MET A 221 -1.36 -15.45 -36.70
CA MET A 221 -0.85 -15.18 -35.35
C MET A 221 -1.47 -13.91 -34.77
N ASP A 222 -2.45 -14.08 -33.87
CA ASP A 222 -3.00 -13.25 -32.79
C ASP A 222 -3.23 -11.71 -32.97
N SER A 223 -2.93 -11.06 -34.09
CA SER A 223 -3.21 -9.63 -34.27
C SER A 223 -4.58 -9.39 -34.94
N PRO A 224 -5.52 -8.69 -34.27
CA PRO A 224 -6.79 -8.27 -34.85
C PRO A 224 -6.64 -7.35 -36.08
N LEU A 225 -5.45 -6.77 -36.30
CA LEU A 225 -5.17 -5.84 -37.39
C LEU A 225 -4.41 -6.47 -38.56
N GLU A 226 -3.60 -7.51 -38.33
CA GLU A 226 -2.83 -8.16 -39.41
C GLU A 226 -3.71 -8.99 -40.34
N LEU A 227 -4.83 -9.54 -39.84
CA LEU A 227 -5.60 -10.55 -40.56
C LEU A 227 -6.67 -10.03 -41.53
N LYS A 228 -6.97 -8.72 -41.57
CA LYS A 228 -8.14 -8.23 -42.30
C LYS A 228 -7.88 -7.42 -43.57
N ASN A 229 -6.63 -7.09 -43.92
CA ASN A 229 -6.42 -6.19 -45.07
C ASN A 229 -5.08 -6.27 -45.82
N SER A 230 -4.28 -7.33 -45.66
CA SER A 230 -3.06 -7.50 -46.47
C SER A 230 -3.42 -7.84 -47.91
N ASP A 231 -3.08 -6.95 -48.85
CA ASP A 231 -3.18 -7.21 -50.28
C ASP A 231 -2.13 -8.28 -50.65
N PRO A 232 -2.51 -9.41 -51.25
CA PRO A 232 -1.59 -10.53 -51.51
C PRO A 232 -0.49 -10.18 -52.52
N ARG A 233 -0.62 -9.06 -53.25
CA ARG A 233 0.39 -8.58 -54.19
C ARG A 233 1.59 -7.95 -53.49
N ILE A 234 1.47 -7.56 -52.22
CA ILE A 234 2.56 -6.88 -51.52
C ILE A 234 2.79 -7.47 -50.14
N THR A 235 4.06 -7.69 -49.80
CA THR A 235 4.50 -7.99 -48.44
C THR A 235 5.36 -6.85 -47.93
N VAL A 236 5.07 -6.40 -46.72
CA VAL A 236 5.86 -5.40 -46.01
C VAL A 236 6.52 -6.06 -44.82
N LEU A 237 7.86 -6.00 -44.76
CA LEU A 237 8.63 -6.56 -43.66
C LEU A 237 9.32 -5.46 -42.86
N SER A 238 9.39 -5.65 -41.54
CA SER A 238 10.25 -4.88 -40.65
C SER A 238 11.72 -5.06 -41.04
N PRO A 239 12.53 -4.00 -41.05
CA PRO A 239 13.97 -4.12 -41.27
C PRO A 239 14.70 -4.66 -40.02
N VAL A 240 14.00 -5.02 -38.95
CA VAL A 240 14.59 -5.42 -37.66
C VAL A 240 14.64 -6.94 -37.57
N CYS A 241 15.84 -7.49 -37.35
CA CYS A 241 16.05 -8.92 -37.17
C CYS A 241 15.46 -9.40 -35.83
N PRO A 242 14.59 -10.42 -35.82
CA PRO A 242 14.00 -10.97 -34.59
C PRO A 242 15.00 -11.57 -33.59
N HIS A 243 16.27 -11.75 -33.96
CA HIS A 243 17.31 -12.23 -33.04
C HIS A 243 17.63 -11.19 -31.96
N LEU A 244 18.31 -10.10 -32.35
CA LEU A 244 18.80 -9.05 -31.45
C LEU A 244 18.63 -7.64 -32.03
N GLY A 245 17.84 -7.47 -33.09
CA GLY A 245 17.44 -6.16 -33.60
C GLY A 245 18.33 -5.55 -34.70
N CYS A 246 19.39 -6.23 -35.16
CA CYS A 246 20.19 -5.76 -36.30
C CYS A 246 19.36 -5.69 -37.61
N ALA A 247 19.84 -4.96 -38.62
CA ALA A 247 19.14 -4.83 -39.90
C ALA A 247 19.62 -5.85 -40.96
N PRO A 248 18.82 -6.85 -41.37
CA PRO A 248 19.16 -7.75 -42.47
C PRO A 248 19.29 -7.00 -43.79
N GLN A 249 20.28 -7.38 -44.59
CA GLN A 249 20.56 -6.82 -45.91
C GLN A 249 20.09 -7.78 -46.99
N TRP A 250 19.46 -7.26 -48.04
CA TRP A 250 19.12 -8.06 -49.22
C TRP A 250 20.37 -8.38 -50.03
N THR A 251 20.56 -9.65 -50.40
CA THR A 251 21.65 -10.09 -51.27
C THR A 251 21.06 -10.65 -52.58
N PRO A 252 21.10 -9.87 -53.69
CA PRO A 252 20.44 -10.23 -54.95
C PRO A 252 20.90 -11.56 -55.55
N GLU A 253 22.17 -11.92 -55.35
CA GLU A 253 22.78 -13.13 -55.90
C GLU A 253 22.17 -14.41 -55.29
N GLN A 254 21.85 -14.39 -53.99
CA GLN A 254 21.23 -15.51 -53.29
C GLN A 254 19.71 -15.39 -53.20
N LYS A 255 19.15 -14.21 -53.48
CA LYS A 255 17.73 -13.87 -53.24
C LYS A 255 17.30 -14.08 -51.79
N GLU A 256 18.18 -13.69 -50.87
CA GLU A 256 18.00 -13.86 -49.43
C GLU A 256 18.29 -12.55 -48.70
N PHE A 257 17.66 -12.36 -47.55
CA PHE A 257 18.09 -11.38 -46.56
C PHE A 257 19.08 -12.02 -45.60
N ILE A 258 20.26 -11.42 -45.46
CA ILE A 258 21.33 -11.89 -44.58
C ILE A 258 21.55 -10.86 -43.48
N CYS A 259 21.38 -11.29 -42.23
CA CYS A 259 21.67 -10.46 -41.06
C CYS A 259 23.20 -10.39 -40.81
N PRO A 260 23.85 -9.21 -40.88
CA PRO A 260 25.31 -9.09 -40.78
C PRO A 260 25.86 -9.40 -39.37
N CYS A 261 25.01 -9.39 -38.34
CA CYS A 261 25.47 -9.59 -36.96
C CYS A 261 25.75 -11.05 -36.62
N HIS A 262 24.84 -11.96 -36.98
CA HIS A 262 24.91 -13.38 -36.61
C HIS A 262 24.43 -14.33 -37.71
N HIS A 263 24.39 -13.86 -38.96
CA HIS A 263 24.04 -14.67 -40.15
C HIS A 263 22.70 -15.41 -40.04
N SER A 264 21.67 -14.75 -39.52
CA SER A 264 20.30 -15.22 -39.75
C SER A 264 19.91 -14.93 -41.20
N ILE A 265 19.47 -15.97 -41.90
CA ILE A 265 19.14 -15.93 -43.32
C ILE A 265 17.63 -16.04 -43.47
N TYR A 266 17.05 -15.18 -44.31
CA TYR A 266 15.62 -15.17 -44.60
C TYR A 266 15.37 -15.16 -46.11
N GLN A 267 14.27 -15.78 -46.52
CA GLN A 267 13.80 -15.74 -47.91
C GLN A 267 13.18 -14.39 -48.24
N LEU A 268 12.83 -14.17 -49.51
CA LEU A 268 12.16 -12.96 -49.99
C LEU A 268 10.90 -12.58 -49.19
N ASN A 269 10.14 -13.56 -48.70
CA ASN A 269 8.94 -13.34 -47.88
C ASN A 269 9.20 -13.18 -46.38
N GLY A 270 10.47 -13.16 -45.97
CA GLY A 270 10.87 -13.05 -44.57
C GLY A 270 10.92 -14.38 -43.81
N ASN A 271 10.59 -15.51 -44.45
CA ASN A 271 10.69 -16.82 -43.81
C ASN A 271 12.13 -17.13 -43.45
N ARG A 272 12.35 -17.59 -42.21
CA ARG A 272 13.69 -17.93 -41.74
C ARG A 272 14.17 -19.24 -42.37
N VAL A 273 15.34 -19.20 -43.00
CA VAL A 273 16.04 -20.37 -43.55
C VAL A 273 17.03 -20.94 -42.53
N SER A 274 17.85 -20.07 -41.93
CA SER A 274 18.93 -20.50 -41.03
C SER A 274 19.37 -19.41 -40.04
N GLY A 275 20.30 -19.76 -39.15
CA GLY A 275 20.89 -18.86 -38.15
C GLY A 275 20.11 -18.76 -36.84
N PRO A 276 20.56 -17.93 -35.88
CA PRO A 276 20.08 -17.97 -34.50
C PRO A 276 18.74 -17.26 -34.25
N ALA A 277 18.17 -16.55 -35.22
CA ALA A 277 16.89 -15.90 -35.03
C ALA A 277 15.79 -16.90 -34.63
N PRO A 278 14.95 -16.59 -33.63
CA PRO A 278 13.98 -17.55 -33.09
C PRO A 278 12.71 -17.67 -33.95
N ARG A 279 12.51 -16.79 -34.94
CA ARG A 279 11.31 -16.70 -35.79
C ARG A 279 11.59 -15.98 -37.13
N PRO A 280 10.66 -16.04 -38.10
CA PRO A 280 10.69 -15.24 -39.35
C PRO A 280 10.72 -13.73 -39.10
N MET A 281 11.09 -12.96 -40.14
CA MET A 281 11.01 -11.49 -40.10
C MET A 281 9.56 -11.04 -39.86
N ASP A 282 9.41 -9.96 -39.10
CA ASP A 282 8.11 -9.39 -38.77
C ASP A 282 7.42 -8.80 -40.00
N SER A 283 6.29 -9.36 -40.41
CA SER A 283 5.38 -8.67 -41.35
C SER A 283 4.68 -7.49 -40.70
N LEU A 284 4.44 -6.43 -41.46
CA LEU A 284 3.70 -5.25 -41.04
C LEU A 284 2.34 -5.18 -41.75
N PRO A 285 1.28 -4.67 -41.08
CA PRO A 285 0.01 -4.40 -41.74
C PRO A 285 0.18 -3.40 -42.89
N VAL A 286 -0.36 -3.77 -44.05
CA VAL A 286 -0.31 -2.96 -45.29
C VAL A 286 -1.71 -2.85 -45.88
N ARG A 287 -2.00 -1.70 -46.49
CA ARG A 287 -3.19 -1.45 -47.30
C ARG A 287 -2.77 -0.85 -48.62
N VAL A 288 -3.43 -1.30 -49.68
CA VAL A 288 -3.30 -0.72 -51.02
C VAL A 288 -4.65 -0.12 -51.40
N SER A 289 -4.65 1.18 -51.68
CA SER A 289 -5.84 1.90 -52.14
C SER A 289 -6.18 1.54 -53.59
N LYS A 290 -7.39 1.88 -54.06
CA LYS A 290 -7.86 1.54 -55.43
C LYS A 290 -6.99 2.16 -56.54
N ASP A 291 -6.40 3.30 -56.26
CA ASP A 291 -5.45 4.03 -57.10
C ASP A 291 -4.02 3.46 -57.03
N GLY A 292 -3.76 2.51 -56.13
CA GLY A 292 -2.48 1.85 -55.94
C GLY A 292 -1.59 2.47 -54.86
N ALA A 293 -2.05 3.51 -54.14
CA ALA A 293 -1.29 4.10 -53.05
C ALA A 293 -1.09 3.11 -51.88
N ILE A 294 0.12 3.05 -51.33
CA ILE A 294 0.48 2.11 -50.26
C ILE A 294 0.51 2.83 -48.91
N SER A 295 -0.22 2.29 -47.94
CA SER A 295 -0.17 2.73 -46.54
C SER A 295 0.15 1.56 -45.61
N ILE A 296 0.88 1.83 -44.53
CA ILE A 296 1.29 0.82 -43.55
C ILE A 296 0.94 1.22 -42.13
N VAL A 297 0.87 0.25 -41.22
CA VAL A 297 0.96 0.50 -39.78
C VAL A 297 2.35 0.03 -39.34
N TYR A 298 3.18 0.95 -38.86
CA TYR A 298 4.51 0.60 -38.38
C TYR A 298 4.46 0.16 -36.92
N GLU A 299 4.83 -1.09 -36.68
CA GLU A 299 4.85 -1.72 -35.36
C GLU A 299 6.24 -2.28 -35.08
N GLN A 300 6.64 -2.25 -33.81
CA GLN A 300 7.86 -2.92 -33.36
C GLN A 300 7.49 -4.13 -32.52
N PHE A 301 8.36 -5.13 -32.53
CA PHE A 301 8.11 -6.40 -31.86
C PHE A 301 9.29 -6.77 -30.95
N VAL A 302 8.99 -7.52 -29.89
CA VAL A 302 10.00 -8.02 -28.96
C VAL A 302 10.95 -8.96 -29.71
N VAL A 303 12.25 -8.75 -29.52
CA VAL A 303 13.34 -9.56 -30.10
C VAL A 303 13.74 -10.70 -29.15
N GLY A 304 14.39 -11.73 -29.68
CA GLY A 304 14.94 -12.84 -28.90
C GLY A 304 13.92 -13.90 -28.46
N ILE A 305 12.64 -13.74 -28.82
CA ILE A 305 11.57 -14.70 -28.49
C ILE A 305 10.96 -15.33 -29.76
N PRO A 306 10.54 -16.61 -29.73
CA PRO A 306 9.89 -17.26 -30.89
C PRO A 306 8.50 -16.70 -31.19
N LYS A 307 7.81 -16.12 -30.19
CA LYS A 307 6.48 -15.52 -30.38
C LYS A 307 6.60 -14.09 -30.89
N LYS A 308 5.77 -13.73 -31.87
CA LYS A 308 5.60 -12.34 -32.31
C LYS A 308 4.75 -11.58 -31.28
N VAL A 309 5.37 -10.68 -30.54
CA VAL A 309 4.73 -9.86 -29.50
C VAL A 309 5.05 -8.40 -29.77
N ARG A 310 4.03 -7.54 -29.85
CA ARG A 310 4.21 -6.09 -30.08
C ARG A 310 4.89 -5.43 -28.88
N LEU A 311 5.79 -4.49 -29.15
CA LEU A 311 6.33 -3.56 -28.16
C LEU A 311 5.27 -2.49 -27.91
N SER A 312 4.72 -2.47 -26.70
CA SER A 312 3.75 -1.48 -26.20
C SER A 312 4.37 -0.11 -26.01
#